data_AF-A0A3A4ZJ21-F1
#
_entry.id   AF-A0A3A4ZJ21-F1
#
_cell.length_a   1.000
_cell.length_b   1.000
_cell.length_c   1.000
_cell.angle_alpha   90.00
_cell.angle_beta   90.00
_cell.angle_gamma   90.00
#
_symmetry.space_group_name_H-M   'P 1'
#
loop_
_entity.id
_entity.type
_entity.pdbx_description
1 polymer ?
#
loop_
_entity_poly.entity_id
_entity_poly.type
_entity_poly.pdbx_seq_one_letter_code
_entity_poly.pdbx_strand_id
1 'polypeptide(L)'
;MEKFGQYPTLVIALFGNLWIWKIYSLSLVAFVFVMLTFIAICFDAKRTLVVFVVVLCFIQLNHTKRADLYSISNDQKRLQDLRLSAYPPTRLPVAYWLEAKPVSVAVTRLQSNFFEAMDINLYFFASHPSERVGVKEFEKFPYILLPAFIIGAIAQFNRKKAVLAIAFLVPVFFVTRYGIDANGSAFALFPFVSYSIYLGLIKMLKNCKLLGAFIALYAVVLIQIISYELY
;
A
#
# COMPACT_ATOMS: atom_id res chain seq x y z
N MET A 1 -7.36 -33.23 2.01
CA MET A 1 -6.41 -32.66 1.03
C MET A 1 -6.36 -31.12 1.04
N GLU A 2 -7.40 -30.38 1.48
CA GLU A 2 -7.39 -28.90 1.48
C GLU A 2 -6.36 -28.22 2.41
N LYS A 3 -5.86 -28.91 3.45
CA LYS A 3 -4.93 -28.30 4.42
C LYS A 3 -3.48 -28.22 3.95
N PHE A 4 -3.08 -29.00 2.94
CA PHE A 4 -1.66 -29.15 2.58
C PHE A 4 -1.06 -27.90 1.89
N GLY A 5 -1.88 -27.12 1.18
CA GLY A 5 -1.44 -25.88 0.52
C GLY A 5 -1.53 -24.62 1.39
N GLN A 6 -2.15 -24.69 2.58
CA GLN A 6 -2.46 -23.51 3.38
C GLN A 6 -1.23 -22.90 4.04
N TYR A 7 -0.34 -23.72 4.59
CA TYR A 7 0.89 -23.25 5.24
C TYR A 7 1.89 -22.63 4.26
N PRO A 8 2.26 -23.28 3.13
CA PRO A 8 3.21 -22.68 2.20
C PRO A 8 2.68 -21.38 1.58
N THR A 9 1.38 -21.31 1.26
CA THR A 9 0.78 -20.08 0.74
C THR A 9 0.74 -18.94 1.76
N LEU A 10 0.54 -19.26 3.04
CA LEU A 10 0.62 -18.28 4.14
C LEU A 10 2.04 -17.73 4.28
N VAL A 11 3.05 -18.60 4.26
CA VAL A 11 4.46 -18.21 4.35
C VAL A 11 4.84 -17.32 3.16
N ILE A 12 4.45 -17.68 1.94
CA ILE A 12 4.71 -16.87 0.75
C ILE A 12 4.05 -15.48 0.86
N ALA A 13 2.78 -15.41 1.26
CA ALA A 13 2.05 -14.15 1.35
C ALA A 13 2.61 -13.18 2.42
N LEU A 14 3.13 -13.72 3.52
CA LEU A 14 3.71 -12.94 4.62
C LEU A 14 5.19 -12.60 4.42
N PHE A 15 6.01 -13.60 4.11
CA PHE A 15 7.47 -13.50 4.15
C PHE A 15 8.14 -13.52 2.78
N GLY A 16 7.40 -13.90 1.73
CA GLY A 16 7.96 -14.00 0.38
C GLY A 16 8.24 -12.66 -0.29
N ASN A 17 7.89 -11.53 0.32
CA ASN A 17 7.96 -10.21 -0.27
C ASN A 17 9.07 -9.36 0.38
N LEU A 18 9.61 -8.36 -0.33
CA LEU A 18 10.66 -7.50 0.21
C LEU A 18 10.14 -6.49 1.24
N TRP A 19 8.84 -6.15 1.16
CA TRP A 19 8.26 -5.11 1.98
C TRP A 19 8.31 -5.43 3.48
N ILE A 20 8.02 -6.67 3.87
CA ILE A 20 8.07 -7.07 5.29
C ILE A 20 9.47 -6.89 5.89
N TRP A 21 10.52 -7.17 5.10
CA TRP A 21 11.91 -7.03 5.54
C TRP A 21 12.32 -5.56 5.65
N LYS A 22 11.82 -4.69 4.75
CA LYS A 22 11.99 -3.24 4.89
C LYS A 22 11.21 -2.66 6.08
N ILE A 23 10.03 -3.21 6.40
CA ILE A 23 9.30 -2.85 7.64
C ILE A 23 10.10 -3.25 8.87
N TYR A 24 10.69 -4.45 8.88
CA TYR A 24 11.56 -4.92 9.96
C TYR A 24 12.79 -4.01 10.15
N SER A 25 13.46 -3.61 9.06
CA SER A 25 14.61 -2.70 9.14
C SER A 25 14.24 -1.29 9.61
N LEU A 26 12.99 -0.86 9.37
CA LEU A 26 12.48 0.43 9.83
C LEU A 26 12.15 0.41 11.33
N SER A 27 11.44 -0.63 11.79
CA SER A 27 11.03 -0.76 13.18
C SER A 27 10.61 -2.20 13.50
N LEU A 28 11.28 -2.82 14.48
CA LEU A 28 10.90 -4.12 15.03
C LEU A 28 9.45 -4.11 15.55
N VAL A 29 9.04 -3.00 16.17
CA VAL A 29 7.67 -2.85 16.70
C VAL A 29 6.65 -2.84 15.57
N ALA A 30 6.92 -2.11 14.48
CA ALA A 30 6.05 -2.11 13.30
C ALA A 30 5.92 -3.52 12.70
N PHE A 31 7.04 -4.23 12.55
CA PHE A 31 7.05 -5.61 12.06
C PHE A 31 6.18 -6.53 12.91
N VAL A 32 6.33 -6.50 14.24
CA VAL A 32 5.52 -7.32 15.16
C VAL A 32 4.03 -6.98 15.02
N PHE A 33 3.66 -5.70 14.99
CA PHE A 33 2.26 -5.30 14.87
C PHE A 33 1.66 -5.64 13.51
N VAL A 34 2.42 -5.56 12.43
CA VAL A 34 1.99 -6.02 11.10
C VAL A 34 1.65 -7.52 11.13
N MET A 35 2.53 -8.34 11.72
CA MET A 35 2.32 -9.78 11.87
C MET A 35 1.11 -10.10 12.75
N LEU A 36 0.98 -9.43 13.90
CA LEU A 36 -0.17 -9.60 14.80
C LEU A 36 -1.48 -9.18 14.13
N THR A 37 -1.48 -8.09 13.35
CA THR A 37 -2.65 -7.64 12.59
C THR A 37 -3.05 -8.67 11.55
N PHE A 38 -2.08 -9.22 10.80
CA PHE A 38 -2.35 -10.28 9.83
C PHE A 38 -2.96 -11.52 10.50
N ILE A 39 -2.39 -11.96 11.62
CA ILE A 39 -2.91 -13.10 12.39
C ILE A 39 -4.34 -12.81 12.87
N ALA A 40 -4.62 -11.61 13.38
CA ALA A 40 -5.96 -11.21 13.81
C ALA A 40 -6.99 -11.24 12.66
N ILE A 41 -6.57 -10.89 11.43
CA ILE A 41 -7.40 -11.00 10.22
C ILE A 41 -7.73 -12.47 9.91
N CYS A 42 -6.73 -13.36 9.99
CA CYS A 42 -6.90 -14.80 9.76
C CYS A 42 -7.92 -15.42 10.72
N PHE A 43 -7.83 -15.08 12.01
CA PHE A 43 -8.74 -15.58 13.05
C PHE A 43 -10.06 -14.81 13.19
N ASP A 44 -10.30 -13.77 12.37
CA ASP A 44 -11.48 -12.89 12.46
C ASP A 44 -11.67 -12.29 13.88
N ALA A 45 -10.56 -11.99 14.56
CA ALA A 45 -10.56 -11.46 15.91
C ALA A 45 -10.81 -9.95 15.91
N LYS A 46 -12.06 -9.53 15.62
CA LYS A 46 -12.41 -8.13 15.33
C LYS A 46 -11.97 -7.12 16.39
N ARG A 47 -12.14 -7.44 17.68
CA ARG A 47 -11.77 -6.53 18.78
C ARG A 47 -10.27 -6.29 18.85
N THR A 48 -9.47 -7.36 18.73
CA THR A 48 -8.00 -7.25 18.72
C THR A 48 -7.50 -6.61 17.42
N LEU A 49 -8.18 -6.89 16.30
CA LEU A 49 -7.88 -6.25 15.01
C LEU A 49 -7.99 -4.73 15.09
N VAL A 50 -9.04 -4.18 15.70
CA VAL A 50 -9.19 -2.73 15.88
C VAL A 50 -8.01 -2.17 16.67
N VAL A 51 -7.65 -2.80 17.79
CA VAL A 51 -6.52 -2.34 18.62
C VAL A 51 -5.22 -2.37 17.82
N PHE A 52 -4.94 -3.47 17.11
CA PHE A 52 -3.71 -3.59 16.33
C PHE A 52 -3.66 -2.60 15.17
N VAL A 53 -4.76 -2.41 14.43
CA VAL A 53 -4.82 -1.42 13.34
C VAL A 53 -4.61 -0.01 13.86
N VAL A 54 -5.23 0.36 15.00
CA VAL A 54 -5.06 1.69 15.59
C VAL A 54 -3.61 1.92 16.01
N VAL A 55 -3.00 0.94 16.71
CA VAL A 55 -1.59 1.04 17.10
C VAL A 55 -0.68 1.13 15.88
N LEU A 56 -0.96 0.35 14.85
CA LEU A 56 -0.15 0.32 13.64
C LEU A 56 -0.28 1.63 12.84
N CYS A 57 -1.48 2.21 12.75
CA CYS A 57 -1.67 3.56 12.20
C CYS A 57 -0.90 4.60 13.02
N PHE A 58 -0.92 4.51 14.36
CA PHE A 58 -0.16 5.42 15.22
C PHE A 58 1.36 5.31 15.00
N ILE A 59 1.89 4.09 14.87
CA ILE A 59 3.30 3.88 14.53
C ILE A 59 3.60 4.51 13.15
N GLN A 60 2.72 4.33 12.16
CA GLN A 60 2.90 4.93 10.83
C GLN A 60 2.98 6.46 10.87
N LEU A 61 2.21 7.13 11.74
CA LEU A 61 2.27 8.59 11.90
C LEU A 61 3.63 9.10 12.38
N ASN A 62 4.38 8.29 13.11
CA ASN A 62 5.72 8.66 13.59
C ASN A 62 6.77 8.53 12.49
N HIS A 63 6.50 7.71 11.47
CA HIS A 63 7.39 7.50 10.33
C HIS A 63 6.99 8.30 9.08
N THR A 64 5.84 8.98 9.10
CA THR A 64 5.36 9.79 7.97
C THR A 64 5.87 11.22 8.08
N LYS A 65 6.48 11.76 7.02
CA LYS A 65 6.78 13.19 6.93
C LYS A 65 5.46 13.97 6.87
N ARG A 66 5.15 14.67 7.96
CA ARG A 66 3.92 15.47 8.07
C ARG A 66 4.00 16.66 7.13
N ALA A 67 3.30 16.58 6.01
CA ALA A 67 2.93 17.75 5.23
C ALA A 67 1.66 18.35 5.82
N ASP A 68 1.67 19.65 6.14
CA ASP A 68 0.44 20.38 6.46
C ASP A 68 -0.51 20.30 5.24
N LEU A 69 -1.82 20.23 5.43
CA LEU A 69 -2.77 20.10 4.31
C LEU A 69 -2.92 21.39 3.51
N TYR A 70 -2.71 22.53 4.16
CA TYR A 70 -3.03 23.84 3.58
C TYR A 70 -1.79 24.55 3.02
N SER A 71 -0.59 24.12 3.41
CA SER A 71 0.64 24.77 2.97
C SER A 71 1.06 24.32 1.58
N ILE A 72 1.54 25.24 0.75
CA ILE A 72 2.05 24.94 -0.59
C ILE A 72 3.56 25.21 -0.57
N SER A 73 4.37 24.31 -1.12
CA SER A 73 5.81 24.60 -1.26
C SER A 73 6.04 25.74 -2.26
N ASN A 74 7.19 26.42 -2.17
CA ASN A 74 7.51 27.52 -3.10
C ASN A 74 7.46 27.06 -4.57
N ASP A 75 7.89 25.83 -4.86
CA ASP A 75 7.81 25.24 -6.20
C ASP A 75 6.37 24.97 -6.65
N GLN A 76 5.55 24.40 -5.76
CA GLN A 76 4.14 24.15 -6.06
C GLN A 76 3.38 25.46 -6.28
N LYS A 77 3.72 26.51 -5.53
CA LYS A 77 3.15 27.86 -5.69
C LYS A 77 3.54 28.45 -7.04
N ARG A 78 4.82 28.34 -7.43
CA ARG A 78 5.29 28.74 -8.76
C ARG A 78 4.53 28.01 -9.88
N LEU A 79 4.35 26.70 -9.75
CA LEU A 79 3.59 25.90 -10.73
C LEU A 79 2.09 26.24 -10.76
N GLN A 80 1.52 26.64 -9.63
CA GLN A 80 0.16 27.14 -9.55
C GLN A 80 0.03 28.50 -10.23
N ASP A 81 0.94 29.44 -9.97
CA ASP A 81 0.95 30.76 -10.61
C ASP A 81 1.13 30.64 -12.14
N LEU A 82 1.97 29.71 -12.60
CA LEU A 82 2.14 29.38 -14.03
C LEU A 82 0.86 28.79 -14.66
N ARG A 83 0.09 27.99 -13.91
CA ARG A 83 -1.19 27.46 -14.41
C ARG A 83 -2.26 28.54 -14.45
N LEU A 84 -2.33 29.37 -13.41
CA LEU A 84 -3.28 30.48 -13.33
C LEU A 84 -3.05 31.53 -14.42
N SER A 85 -1.80 31.81 -14.79
CA SER A 85 -1.48 32.76 -15.85
C SER A 85 -1.91 32.31 -17.25
N ALA A 86 -2.14 31.02 -17.45
CA ALA A 86 -2.65 30.47 -18.70
C ALA A 86 -4.16 30.65 -18.89
N TYR A 87 -4.92 30.98 -17.84
CA TYR A 87 -6.35 31.19 -17.95
C TYR A 87 -6.68 32.59 -18.47
N PRO A 88 -7.72 32.73 -19.32
CA PRO A 88 -8.19 34.05 -19.75
C PRO A 88 -8.75 34.83 -18.54
N PRO A 89 -8.65 36.18 -18.54
CA PRO A 89 -9.08 37.01 -17.41
C PRO A 89 -10.54 36.76 -16.95
N THR A 90 -11.42 36.41 -17.88
CA THR A 90 -12.84 36.11 -17.61
C THR A 90 -13.06 34.82 -16.81
N ARG A 91 -12.12 33.87 -16.85
CA ARG A 91 -12.20 32.58 -16.13
C ARG A 91 -11.27 32.51 -14.93
N LEU A 92 -10.37 33.48 -14.78
CA LEU A 92 -9.39 33.55 -13.69
C LEU A 92 -10.01 33.44 -12.28
N PRO A 93 -11.18 34.06 -11.97
CA PRO A 93 -11.79 33.92 -10.64
C PRO A 93 -12.19 32.47 -10.31
N VAL A 94 -12.71 31.75 -11.31
CA VAL A 94 -13.09 30.34 -11.16
C VAL A 94 -11.84 29.47 -11.04
N ALA A 95 -10.83 29.71 -11.87
CA ALA A 95 -9.55 29.00 -11.80
C ALA A 95 -8.86 29.20 -10.44
N TYR A 96 -8.84 30.43 -9.92
CA TYR A 96 -8.32 30.73 -8.58
C TYR A 96 -9.11 30.01 -7.48
N TRP A 97 -10.44 29.96 -7.60
CA TRP A 97 -11.27 29.21 -6.67
C TRP A 97 -10.96 27.71 -6.69
N LEU A 98 -10.73 27.13 -7.87
CA LEU A 98 -10.42 25.71 -8.05
C LEU A 98 -8.98 25.35 -7.67
N GLU A 99 -8.01 26.24 -7.84
CA GLU A 99 -6.59 25.90 -7.67
C GLU A 99 -5.97 26.47 -6.40
N ALA A 100 -6.33 27.69 -5.99
CA ALA A 100 -5.61 28.43 -4.96
C ALA A 100 -6.33 28.55 -3.60
N LYS A 101 -7.63 28.27 -3.54
CA LYS A 101 -8.33 28.30 -2.24
C LYS A 101 -7.79 27.21 -1.31
N PRO A 102 -7.67 27.49 0.01
CA PRO A 102 -7.15 26.52 0.98
C PRO A 102 -7.91 25.19 0.98
N VAL A 103 -9.23 25.23 0.77
CA VAL A 103 -10.06 24.02 0.65
C VAL A 103 -9.66 23.20 -0.57
N SER A 104 -9.46 23.85 -1.72
CA SER A 104 -9.07 23.17 -2.96
C SER A 104 -7.68 22.57 -2.83
N VAL A 105 -6.73 23.29 -2.23
CA VAL A 105 -5.37 22.79 -1.91
C VAL A 105 -5.45 21.55 -1.02
N ALA A 106 -6.24 21.60 0.04
CA ALA A 106 -6.44 20.46 0.94
C ALA A 106 -7.06 19.26 0.21
N VAL A 107 -8.09 19.48 -0.61
CA VAL A 107 -8.73 18.42 -1.41
C VAL A 107 -7.74 17.81 -2.40
N THR A 108 -6.97 18.61 -3.14
CA THR A 108 -5.97 18.12 -4.08
C THR A 108 -4.89 17.32 -3.38
N ARG A 109 -4.46 17.73 -2.17
CA ARG A 109 -3.48 16.96 -1.39
C ARG A 109 -4.05 15.66 -0.83
N LEU A 110 -5.28 15.67 -0.32
CA LEU A 110 -5.95 14.43 0.09
C LEU A 110 -6.10 13.48 -1.10
N GLN A 111 -6.48 14.01 -2.26
CA GLN A 111 -6.59 13.25 -3.50
C GLN A 111 -5.24 12.65 -3.90
N SER A 112 -4.16 13.42 -3.91
CA SER A 112 -2.83 12.91 -4.26
C SER A 112 -2.38 11.83 -3.29
N ASN A 113 -2.55 12.04 -1.98
CA ASN A 113 -2.19 11.07 -0.96
C ASN A 113 -3.00 9.76 -1.09
N PHE A 114 -4.30 9.88 -1.39
CA PHE A 114 -5.17 8.73 -1.62
C PHE A 114 -4.70 7.91 -2.83
N PHE A 115 -4.49 8.58 -3.97
CA PHE A 115 -4.05 7.88 -5.18
C PHE A 115 -2.67 7.27 -5.02
N GLU A 116 -1.75 7.94 -4.33
CA GLU A 116 -0.43 7.38 -4.01
C GLU A 116 -0.53 6.17 -3.07
N ALA A 117 -1.42 6.19 -2.08
CA ALA A 117 -1.63 5.06 -1.17
C ALA A 117 -2.25 3.84 -1.86
N MET A 118 -3.09 4.09 -2.87
CA MET A 118 -3.90 3.10 -3.56
C MET A 118 -3.33 2.66 -4.91
N ASP A 119 -2.22 3.25 -5.36
CA ASP A 119 -1.61 2.91 -6.64
C ASP A 119 -1.02 1.50 -6.59
N ILE A 120 -1.70 0.54 -7.22
CA ILE A 120 -1.31 -0.87 -7.32
C ILE A 120 0.08 -1.00 -7.96
N ASN A 121 0.46 -0.10 -8.87
CA ASN A 121 1.77 -0.16 -9.51
C ASN A 121 2.89 0.03 -8.49
N LEU A 122 2.70 0.92 -7.52
CA LEU A 122 3.65 1.12 -6.42
C LEU A 122 3.78 -0.09 -5.47
N TYR A 123 2.87 -1.07 -5.54
CA TYR A 123 2.98 -2.30 -4.75
C TYR A 123 3.64 -3.44 -5.52
N PHE A 124 3.34 -3.60 -6.82
CA PHE A 124 3.72 -4.79 -7.58
C PHE A 124 4.76 -4.54 -8.67
N PHE A 125 4.97 -3.31 -9.12
CA PHE A 125 5.87 -3.01 -10.24
C PHE A 125 6.96 -1.98 -9.88
N ALA A 126 6.78 -1.24 -8.78
CA ALA A 126 7.51 -0.01 -8.46
C ALA A 126 7.36 1.06 -9.57
N SER A 127 7.69 2.33 -9.31
CA SER A 127 7.79 3.30 -10.40
C SER A 127 9.12 3.16 -11.14
N HIS A 128 9.14 3.60 -12.40
CA HIS A 128 10.40 3.79 -13.11
C HIS A 128 11.26 4.84 -12.38
N PRO A 129 12.60 4.67 -12.30
CA PRO A 129 13.52 5.64 -11.67
C PRO A 129 13.39 7.08 -12.20
N SER A 130 12.82 7.24 -13.40
CA SER A 130 12.62 8.53 -14.06
C SER A 130 11.29 9.22 -13.72
N GLU A 131 10.36 8.56 -13.01
CA GLU A 131 9.04 9.12 -12.70
C GLU A 131 9.04 9.98 -11.43
N ARG A 132 9.91 9.69 -10.45
CA ARG A 132 10.05 10.48 -9.21
C ARG A 132 11.52 10.70 -8.85
N VAL A 133 12.00 11.90 -9.17
CA VAL A 133 13.38 12.31 -8.87
C VAL A 133 13.60 12.37 -7.35
N GLY A 134 14.59 11.63 -6.84
CA GLY A 134 15.00 11.66 -5.43
C GLY A 134 14.25 10.69 -4.51
N VAL A 135 13.37 9.84 -5.04
CA VAL A 135 12.66 8.80 -4.29
C VAL A 135 13.21 7.43 -4.71
N LYS A 136 13.83 6.69 -3.77
CA LYS A 136 14.19 5.28 -3.99
C LYS A 136 12.95 4.42 -3.79
N GLU A 137 12.20 4.23 -4.87
CA GLU A 137 11.09 3.28 -4.86
C GLU A 137 11.59 1.85 -5.01
N PHE A 138 10.79 0.90 -4.52
CA PHE A 138 11.10 -0.52 -4.57
C PHE A 138 9.84 -1.34 -4.75
N GLU A 139 9.99 -2.54 -5.29
CA GLU A 139 8.87 -3.48 -5.46
C GLU A 139 8.48 -4.08 -4.10
N LYS A 140 7.25 -3.80 -3.64
CA LYS A 140 6.78 -4.27 -2.32
C LYS A 140 6.49 -5.76 -2.34
N PHE A 141 5.73 -6.21 -3.33
CA PHE A 141 5.36 -7.60 -3.57
C PHE A 141 5.75 -8.04 -4.98
N PRO A 142 6.28 -9.25 -5.17
CA PRO A 142 6.50 -9.81 -6.49
C PRO A 142 5.27 -9.69 -7.40
N TYR A 143 5.43 -9.12 -8.60
CA TYR A 143 4.34 -8.90 -9.56
C TYR A 143 3.53 -10.16 -9.88
N ILE A 144 4.14 -11.35 -9.81
CA ILE A 144 3.45 -12.64 -9.98
C ILE A 144 2.34 -12.90 -8.94
N LEU A 145 2.37 -12.20 -7.80
CA LEU A 145 1.33 -12.26 -6.77
C LEU A 145 0.12 -11.38 -7.10
N LEU A 146 0.19 -10.50 -8.11
CA LEU A 146 -0.91 -9.61 -8.47
C LEU A 146 -2.22 -10.34 -8.80
N PRO A 147 -2.25 -11.42 -9.62
CA PRO A 147 -3.48 -12.16 -9.86
C PRO A 147 -4.08 -12.75 -8.58
N ALA A 148 -3.23 -13.25 -7.67
CA ALA A 148 -3.67 -13.76 -6.38
C ALA A 148 -4.26 -12.63 -5.52
N PHE A 149 -3.60 -11.47 -5.45
CA PHE A 149 -4.12 -10.30 -4.77
C PHE A 149 -5.52 -9.92 -5.25
N ILE A 150 -5.74 -9.81 -6.57
CA ILE A 150 -7.04 -9.45 -7.15
C ILE A 150 -8.12 -10.46 -6.76
N ILE A 151 -7.85 -11.76 -6.95
CA ILE A 151 -8.81 -12.84 -6.63
C ILE A 151 -9.15 -12.83 -5.13
N GLY A 152 -8.17 -12.60 -4.27
CA GLY A 152 -8.34 -12.58 -2.83
C GLY A 152 -9.06 -11.33 -2.32
N ALA A 153 -8.74 -10.15 -2.86
CA ALA A 153 -9.42 -8.91 -2.52
C ALA A 153 -10.92 -9.02 -2.82
N ILE A 154 -11.29 -9.48 -4.04
CA ILE A 154 -12.68 -9.73 -4.43
C ILE A 154 -13.35 -10.74 -3.48
N ALA A 155 -12.62 -11.79 -3.06
CA ALA A 155 -13.12 -12.77 -2.10
C ALA A 155 -13.48 -12.14 -0.75
N GLN A 156 -12.65 -11.20 -0.28
CA GLN A 156 -12.78 -10.57 1.02
C GLN A 156 -13.97 -9.61 1.07
N PHE A 157 -14.19 -8.83 -0.01
CA PHE A 157 -15.34 -7.94 -0.16
C PHE A 157 -16.68 -8.68 0.00
N ASN A 158 -16.76 -9.92 -0.46
CA ASN A 158 -17.98 -10.72 -0.40
C ASN A 158 -18.26 -11.38 0.95
N ARG A 159 -17.25 -11.56 1.82
CA ARG A 159 -17.38 -12.41 3.03
C ARG A 159 -17.12 -11.71 4.35
N LYS A 160 -16.15 -10.79 4.43
CA LYS A 160 -15.67 -10.22 5.69
C LYS A 160 -15.70 -8.68 5.68
N LYS A 161 -16.89 -8.09 5.44
CA LYS A 161 -17.08 -6.64 5.31
C LYS A 161 -16.53 -5.83 6.50
N ALA A 162 -16.70 -6.30 7.73
CA ALA A 162 -16.18 -5.63 8.92
C ALA A 162 -14.64 -5.66 9.00
N VAL A 163 -14.03 -6.80 8.70
CA VAL A 163 -12.56 -6.94 8.64
C VAL A 163 -11.99 -6.06 7.54
N LEU A 164 -12.67 -5.98 6.40
CA LEU A 164 -12.29 -5.08 5.31
C LEU A 164 -12.38 -3.61 5.75
N ALA A 165 -13.48 -3.21 6.40
CA ALA A 165 -13.61 -1.85 6.91
C ALA A 165 -12.47 -1.48 7.88
N ILE A 166 -12.09 -2.40 8.77
CA ILE A 166 -11.05 -2.14 9.77
C ILE A 166 -9.64 -2.22 9.16
N ALA A 167 -9.30 -3.31 8.48
CA ALA A 167 -7.94 -3.56 7.99
C ALA A 167 -7.57 -2.80 6.71
N PHE A 168 -8.55 -2.26 5.98
CA PHE A 168 -8.32 -1.51 4.75
C PHE A 168 -8.75 -0.05 4.87
N LEU A 169 -10.03 0.23 5.17
CA LEU A 169 -10.53 1.61 5.13
C LEU A 169 -9.88 2.50 6.20
N VAL A 170 -9.63 1.99 7.40
CA VAL A 170 -8.98 2.78 8.47
C VAL A 170 -7.54 3.15 8.06
N PRO A 171 -6.64 2.22 7.68
CA PRO A 171 -5.34 2.58 7.14
C PRO A 171 -5.41 3.54 5.95
N VAL A 172 -6.27 3.30 4.95
CA VAL A 172 -6.42 4.20 3.79
C VAL A 172 -6.79 5.61 4.23
N PHE A 173 -7.75 5.75 5.14
CA PHE A 173 -8.15 7.06 5.67
C PHE A 173 -6.97 7.78 6.35
N PHE A 174 -6.22 7.07 7.20
CA PHE A 174 -5.06 7.63 7.87
C PHE A 174 -3.98 8.07 6.86
N VAL A 175 -3.61 7.21 5.92
CA VAL A 175 -2.60 7.51 4.90
C VAL A 175 -3.04 8.68 4.03
N THR A 176 -4.31 8.72 3.63
CA THR A 176 -4.88 9.83 2.85
C THR A 176 -4.73 11.16 3.58
N ARG A 177 -5.01 11.17 4.90
CA ARG A 177 -4.97 12.39 5.71
C ARG A 177 -3.56 12.92 5.98
N TYR A 178 -2.59 12.02 6.18
CA TYR A 178 -1.26 12.38 6.67
C TYR A 178 -0.14 12.22 5.62
N GLY A 179 -0.43 11.55 4.51
CA GLY A 179 0.52 11.25 3.44
C GLY A 179 1.29 9.95 3.68
N ILE A 180 2.26 9.71 2.81
CA ILE A 180 3.22 8.60 2.86
C ILE A 180 4.61 9.23 2.96
N ASP A 181 5.54 8.58 3.66
CA ASP A 181 6.93 9.03 3.66
C ASP A 181 7.61 8.82 2.29
N ALA A 182 8.73 9.51 2.07
CA ALA A 182 9.59 9.39 0.90
C ALA A 182 10.11 7.97 0.64
N ASN A 183 9.97 7.04 1.59
CA ASN A 183 10.29 5.62 1.37
C ASN A 183 9.06 4.78 0.95
N GLY A 184 7.92 5.41 0.64
CA GLY A 184 6.77 4.81 -0.01
C GLY A 184 6.01 3.75 0.80
N SER A 185 6.25 3.63 2.11
CA SER A 185 5.73 2.51 2.91
C SER A 185 4.48 2.88 3.70
N ALA A 186 3.30 2.78 3.06
CA ALA A 186 2.01 2.71 3.73
C ALA A 186 1.82 1.35 4.45
N PHE A 187 2.72 1.01 5.38
CA PHE A 187 2.82 -0.34 5.95
C PHE A 187 1.58 -0.76 6.74
N ALA A 188 0.70 0.17 7.12
CA ALA A 188 -0.62 -0.16 7.65
C ALA A 188 -1.55 -0.88 6.68
N LEU A 189 -1.30 -0.80 5.38
CA LEU A 189 -2.02 -1.57 4.38
C LEU A 189 -1.46 -2.98 4.19
N PHE A 190 -0.26 -3.27 4.69
CA PHE A 190 0.40 -4.57 4.52
C PHE A 190 -0.49 -5.74 4.94
N PRO A 191 -1.10 -5.77 6.16
CA PRO A 191 -1.88 -6.92 6.59
C PRO A 191 -3.06 -7.25 5.67
N PHE A 192 -3.70 -6.22 5.11
CA PHE A 192 -4.79 -6.38 4.15
C PHE A 192 -4.30 -6.94 2.81
N VAL A 193 -3.21 -6.39 2.26
CA VAL A 193 -2.65 -6.84 0.98
C VAL A 193 -2.15 -8.28 1.08
N SER A 194 -1.35 -8.60 2.11
CA SER A 194 -0.86 -9.95 2.36
C SER A 194 -1.99 -10.96 2.58
N TYR A 195 -3.03 -10.60 3.34
CA TYR A 195 -4.16 -11.51 3.54
C TYR A 195 -4.96 -11.74 2.24
N SER A 196 -5.11 -10.70 1.41
CA SER A 196 -5.70 -10.83 0.08
C SER A 196 -4.89 -11.80 -0.79
N ILE A 197 -3.56 -11.63 -0.85
CA ILE A 197 -2.67 -12.56 -1.56
C ILE A 197 -2.84 -13.99 -1.04
N TYR A 198 -2.82 -14.20 0.27
CA TYR A 198 -3.02 -15.51 0.89
C TYR A 198 -4.34 -16.18 0.45
N LEU A 199 -5.45 -15.46 0.50
CA LEU A 199 -6.74 -15.97 0.04
C LEU A 199 -6.76 -16.29 -1.45
N GLY A 200 -6.11 -15.46 -2.27
CA GLY A 200 -5.96 -15.69 -3.70
C GLY A 200 -5.16 -16.95 -4.01
N LEU A 201 -4.01 -17.10 -3.37
CA LEU A 201 -3.13 -18.25 -3.54
C LEU A 201 -3.83 -19.55 -3.16
N ILE A 202 -4.58 -19.60 -2.05
CA ILE A 202 -5.38 -20.78 -1.68
C ILE A 202 -6.40 -21.13 -2.77
N LYS A 203 -7.05 -20.13 -3.36
CA LYS A 203 -8.06 -20.35 -4.41
C LYS A 203 -7.44 -20.82 -5.72
N MET A 204 -6.26 -20.30 -6.08
CA MET A 204 -5.56 -20.64 -7.32
C MET A 204 -4.84 -22.00 -7.22
N LEU A 205 -4.18 -22.27 -6.10
CA LEU A 205 -3.23 -23.38 -5.93
C LEU A 205 -3.87 -24.56 -5.19
N LYS A 206 -4.96 -25.09 -5.76
CA LYS A 206 -5.74 -26.18 -5.15
C LYS A 206 -5.04 -27.55 -5.17
N ASN A 207 -4.05 -27.74 -6.02
CA ASN A 207 -3.34 -29.02 -6.21
C ASN A 207 -1.83 -28.82 -5.99
N CYS A 208 -1.17 -29.81 -5.37
CA CYS A 208 0.27 -29.84 -5.12
C CYS A 208 1.12 -29.61 -6.38
N LYS A 209 0.69 -30.10 -7.56
CA LYS A 209 1.42 -29.85 -8.83
C LYS A 209 1.45 -28.37 -9.21
N LEU A 210 0.30 -27.69 -9.11
CA LEU A 210 0.18 -26.26 -9.38
C LEU A 210 0.97 -25.44 -8.35
N LEU A 211 0.89 -25.84 -7.07
CA LEU A 211 1.67 -25.22 -6.01
C LEU A 211 3.18 -25.34 -6.27
N GLY A 212 3.67 -26.52 -6.65
CA GLY A 212 5.08 -26.74 -6.98
C GLY A 212 5.54 -25.90 -8.17
N ALA A 213 4.77 -25.88 -9.26
CA ALA A 213 5.06 -25.05 -10.44
C ALA A 213 5.07 -23.56 -10.10
N PHE A 214 4.10 -23.11 -9.29
CA PHE A 214 4.05 -21.73 -8.81
C PHE A 214 5.26 -21.37 -7.96
N ILE A 215 5.67 -22.22 -7.00
CA ILE A 215 6.84 -21.99 -6.15
C ILE A 215 8.12 -21.89 -6.99
N ALA A 216 8.29 -22.75 -8.00
CA ALA A 216 9.45 -22.70 -8.89
C ALA A 216 9.50 -21.36 -9.66
N LEU A 217 8.39 -20.96 -10.26
CA LEU A 217 8.30 -19.69 -10.98
C LEU A 217 8.48 -18.49 -10.04
N TYR A 218 7.88 -18.55 -8.85
CA TYR A 218 8.00 -17.55 -7.80
C TYR A 218 9.45 -17.34 -7.37
N ALA A 219 10.22 -18.42 -7.20
CA ALA A 219 11.62 -18.35 -6.83
C ALA A 219 12.46 -17.64 -7.91
N VAL A 220 12.23 -17.94 -9.19
CA VAL A 220 12.90 -17.25 -10.31
C VAL A 220 12.59 -15.76 -10.30
N VAL A 221 11.31 -15.39 -10.14
CA VAL A 221 10.88 -13.99 -10.06
C VAL A 221 11.50 -13.29 -8.85
N LEU A 222 11.54 -13.94 -7.69
CA LEU A 222 12.11 -13.36 -6.48
C LEU A 222 13.62 -13.11 -6.63
N ILE A 223 14.36 -14.03 -7.25
CA ILE A 223 15.80 -13.85 -7.55
C ILE A 223 16.00 -12.66 -8.49
N GLN A 224 15.15 -12.52 -9.51
CA GLN A 224 15.18 -11.38 -10.42
C GLN A 224 14.98 -10.05 -9.67
N ILE A 225 13.95 -9.97 -8.82
CA ILE A 225 13.65 -8.75 -8.04
C ILE A 225 14.78 -8.42 -7.07
N ILE A 226 15.30 -9.41 -6.34
CA ILE A 226 16.44 -9.20 -5.42
C ILE A 226 17.66 -8.70 -6.18
N SER A 227 17.92 -9.24 -7.37
CA SER A 227 19.01 -8.77 -8.22
C SER A 227 18.84 -7.29 -8.58
N TYR A 228 17.65 -6.86 -8.99
CA TYR A 228 17.40 -5.44 -9.30
C TYR A 228 17.51 -4.49 -8.12
N GLU A 229 17.27 -4.95 -6.89
CA GLU A 229 17.44 -4.09 -5.70
C GLU A 229 18.90 -3.97 -5.25
N LEU A 230 19.76 -4.91 -5.64
CA LEU A 230 21.19 -4.90 -5.30
C LEU A 230 22.03 -4.09 -6.29
N TYR A 231 21.57 -3.91 -7.54
CA TYR A 231 22.28 -3.24 -8.63
C TYR A 231 21.64 -1.89 -8.98
#